data_AF-A0A166MRZ8-F1
#
_entry.id   AF-A0A166MRZ8-F1
#
_cell.length_a   1.000
_cell.length_b   1.000
_cell.length_c   1.000
_cell.angle_alpha   90.00
_cell.angle_beta   90.00
_cell.angle_gamma   90.00
#
_symmetry.space_group_name_H-M   'P 1'
#
loop_
_entity.id
_entity.type
_entity.pdbx_description
1 polymer ?
#
loop_
_entity_poly.entity_id
_entity_poly.type
_entity_poly.pdbx_seq_one_letter_code
_entity_poly.pdbx_strand_id
1 'polypeptide(L)'
;MRRQLNDITNTQSAATGQGTAQPPGPSRRRPREDDDEPDENANGANKRPADGADTDIPLEKLKTLAYEAGHKYVLVGMPWLLLPKAEEFFATPLDDEYRASERHLSDSNRIQGQLRDILDMLPSTLTPHIATDWFALEYGLAQFHKGMRRETSNTSTRLRNVGLEKIFGADSEHMYKERDRFEHFAARIGFKPGANGKQSHYSPTDCPLLHSSKSATYQPDDAFTELLLKVIYVARLRGPIAARTTRVSEGQDIFRPHGSYMELEHDISETTPAAIATNAALAIWAFSEDTELTVKGDRTRIKYMKIIDRYLELIHDGLRDGPVTKKLFRDWNRVVFGNNTSKYGGSGEDEEDLEARDFEAAKAAQRAHNAALTEQDP
;
A
#
# COMPACT_ATOMS: atom_id res chain seq x y z
N MET A 1 23.32 24.20 0.48
CA MET A 1 24.26 23.11 0.83
C MET A 1 23.74 21.82 0.24
N ARG A 2 24.38 21.27 -0.80
CA ARG A 2 23.99 19.97 -1.40
C ARG A 2 24.61 18.84 -0.60
N ARG A 3 23.80 18.09 0.16
CA ARG A 3 24.22 16.82 0.76
C ARG A 3 24.34 15.77 -0.34
N GLN A 4 25.55 15.23 -0.55
CA GLN A 4 25.72 13.98 -1.30
C GLN A 4 25.15 12.83 -0.44
N LEU A 5 24.17 12.12 -0.99
CA LEU A 5 23.59 10.92 -0.39
C LEU A 5 24.34 9.70 -0.93
N ASN A 6 24.84 8.85 -0.02
CA ASN A 6 25.57 7.64 -0.38
C ASN A 6 24.62 6.59 -0.97
N ASP A 7 25.09 5.97 -2.05
CA ASP A 7 24.45 4.89 -2.79
C ASP A 7 24.58 3.58 -1.99
N ILE A 8 23.44 3.00 -1.56
CA ILE A 8 23.38 1.79 -0.73
C ILE A 8 22.78 0.63 -1.54
N THR A 9 23.44 0.17 -2.61
CA THR A 9 23.13 -1.15 -3.18
C THR A 9 24.34 -1.95 -3.69
N ASN A 10 24.54 -3.12 -3.05
CA ASN A 10 25.17 -4.38 -3.49
C ASN A 10 26.55 -4.37 -4.19
N THR A 11 27.56 -4.84 -3.46
CA THR A 11 28.70 -5.61 -3.99
C THR A 11 28.30 -7.08 -4.15
N GLN A 12 28.53 -7.66 -5.34
CA GLN A 12 28.34 -9.09 -5.59
C GLN A 12 29.63 -9.87 -5.28
N SER A 13 29.52 -10.94 -4.50
CA SER A 13 30.50 -12.03 -4.46
C SER A 13 29.97 -13.21 -5.28
N ALA A 14 30.81 -13.71 -6.17
CA ALA A 14 30.52 -14.79 -7.11
C ALA A 14 30.44 -16.17 -6.41
N ALA A 15 29.51 -17.02 -6.86
CA ALA A 15 29.64 -18.47 -6.74
C ALA A 15 28.84 -19.17 -7.85
N THR A 16 29.56 -20.01 -8.57
CA THR A 16 29.17 -20.89 -9.67
C THR A 16 28.58 -22.22 -9.19
N GLY A 17 27.59 -22.77 -9.91
CA GLY A 17 27.63 -24.18 -10.34
C GLY A 17 26.51 -25.14 -9.86
N GLN A 18 25.71 -25.60 -10.85
CA GLN A 18 25.13 -26.96 -11.05
C GLN A 18 24.03 -27.44 -10.07
N GLY A 19 22.79 -27.75 -10.49
CA GLY A 19 22.35 -28.84 -11.38
C GLY A 19 21.81 -29.98 -10.49
N THR A 20 20.53 -30.38 -10.47
CA THR A 20 19.83 -31.22 -11.46
C THR A 20 18.32 -31.31 -11.12
N ALA A 21 17.50 -31.64 -12.12
CA ALA A 21 16.06 -31.85 -12.04
C ALA A 21 15.70 -33.35 -12.06
N GLN A 22 14.63 -33.78 -11.35
CA GLN A 22 13.71 -34.88 -11.73
C GLN A 22 12.51 -35.04 -10.74
N PRO A 23 11.45 -35.85 -11.03
CA PRO A 23 10.09 -35.37 -11.39
C PRO A 23 8.98 -35.88 -10.42
N PRO A 24 7.66 -35.70 -10.70
CA PRO A 24 6.58 -35.83 -9.70
C PRO A 24 5.98 -37.25 -9.62
N GLY A 25 5.45 -37.59 -8.44
CA GLY A 25 4.74 -38.85 -8.15
C GLY A 25 3.66 -38.69 -7.06
N PRO A 26 2.76 -39.67 -6.85
CA PRO A 26 1.37 -39.51 -7.25
C PRO A 26 0.33 -39.42 -6.12
N SER A 27 -0.85 -38.94 -6.53
CA SER A 27 -2.16 -38.97 -5.86
C SER A 27 -2.59 -40.35 -5.33
N ARG A 28 -3.01 -40.41 -4.06
CA ARG A 28 -3.89 -41.45 -3.47
C ARG A 28 -4.80 -40.77 -2.44
N ARG A 29 -6.09 -40.62 -2.74
CA ARG A 29 -7.24 -41.47 -2.35
C ARG A 29 -7.48 -41.55 -0.84
N ARG A 30 -8.62 -40.97 -0.45
CA ARG A 30 -9.30 -41.08 0.85
C ARG A 30 -9.73 -42.53 1.14
N PRO A 31 -9.82 -42.91 2.42
CA PRO A 31 -10.85 -43.81 2.91
C PRO A 31 -11.96 -43.03 3.64
N ARG A 32 -13.16 -43.58 3.57
CA ARG A 32 -14.39 -43.21 4.28
C ARG A 32 -14.78 -44.41 5.16
N GLU A 33 -15.71 -44.15 6.10
CA GLU A 33 -16.47 -45.14 6.91
C GLU A 33 -15.65 -45.76 8.08
N ASP A 34 -16.11 -45.86 9.33
CA ASP A 34 -17.46 -46.13 9.86
C ASP A 34 -17.73 -45.51 11.25
N ASP A 35 -19.02 -45.57 11.62
CA ASP A 35 -19.74 -45.15 12.84
C ASP A 35 -19.26 -45.78 14.17
N ASP A 36 -19.50 -45.08 15.30
CA ASP A 36 -20.28 -45.56 16.45
C ASP A 36 -20.30 -44.51 17.60
N GLU A 37 -21.48 -44.34 18.21
CA GLU A 37 -21.85 -43.35 19.24
C GLU A 37 -21.38 -43.72 20.69
N PRO A 38 -22.01 -43.22 21.80
CA PRO A 38 -21.45 -42.20 22.68
C PRO A 38 -21.08 -42.76 24.08
N ASP A 39 -20.22 -42.04 24.82
CA ASP A 39 -20.00 -42.34 26.23
C ASP A 39 -20.32 -41.11 27.10
N GLU A 40 -21.43 -41.21 27.82
CA GLU A 40 -21.75 -40.42 29.00
C GLU A 40 -21.01 -41.01 30.20
N ASN A 41 -20.18 -40.23 30.91
CA ASN A 41 -20.37 -39.99 32.36
C ASN A 41 -19.29 -39.11 33.02
N ALA A 42 -19.82 -38.12 33.75
CA ALA A 42 -19.52 -37.77 35.13
C ALA A 42 -18.28 -36.91 35.51
N ASN A 43 -18.65 -35.68 35.91
CA ASN A 43 -18.31 -35.00 37.17
C ASN A 43 -16.86 -34.58 37.47
N GLY A 44 -16.68 -33.26 37.56
CA GLY A 44 -15.56 -32.63 38.26
C GLY A 44 -15.71 -31.12 38.32
N ALA A 45 -16.57 -30.63 39.21
CA ALA A 45 -16.75 -29.21 39.49
C ALA A 45 -15.42 -28.52 39.85
N ASN A 46 -15.07 -27.46 39.12
CA ASN A 46 -14.19 -26.41 39.62
C ASN A 46 -14.77 -25.05 39.23
N LYS A 47 -15.62 -24.51 40.11
CA LYS A 47 -16.06 -23.11 40.08
C LYS A 47 -14.84 -22.22 40.27
N ARG A 48 -14.41 -21.52 39.22
CA ARG A 48 -13.55 -20.34 39.36
C ARG A 48 -14.43 -19.10 39.55
N PRO A 49 -13.95 -18.10 40.33
CA PRO A 49 -14.75 -16.94 40.68
C PRO A 49 -14.93 -16.05 39.45
N ALA A 50 -16.17 -15.62 39.24
CA ALA A 50 -16.50 -14.55 38.32
C ALA A 50 -16.06 -13.22 38.94
N ASP A 51 -15.24 -12.46 38.21
CA ASP A 51 -15.15 -11.00 38.29
C ASP A 51 -14.36 -10.47 37.09
N GLY A 52 -15.05 -9.75 36.19
CA GLY A 52 -14.41 -8.81 35.25
C GLY A 52 -14.69 -9.03 33.75
N ALA A 53 -15.76 -8.41 33.27
CA ALA A 53 -16.12 -8.15 31.86
C ALA A 53 -16.51 -9.36 30.98
N ASP A 54 -17.82 -9.56 30.91
CA ASP A 54 -18.54 -10.26 29.85
C ASP A 54 -18.29 -9.60 28.48
N THR A 55 -17.34 -10.16 27.71
CA THR A 55 -17.29 -10.03 26.24
C THR A 55 -16.70 -11.31 25.65
N ASP A 56 -17.41 -12.43 25.75
CA ASP A 56 -17.00 -13.69 25.12
C ASP A 56 -17.27 -13.63 23.60
N ILE A 57 -16.45 -12.84 22.88
CA ILE A 57 -16.48 -12.79 21.42
C ILE A 57 -16.06 -14.19 20.91
N PRO A 58 -16.88 -14.87 20.09
CA PRO A 58 -16.53 -16.19 19.59
C PRO A 58 -15.18 -16.19 18.87
N LEU A 59 -14.35 -17.20 19.12
CA LEU A 59 -13.01 -17.32 18.54
C LEU A 59 -13.01 -17.15 17.01
N GLU A 60 -14.01 -17.71 16.32
CA GLU A 60 -14.15 -17.56 14.87
C GLU A 60 -14.38 -16.12 14.43
N LYS A 61 -15.12 -15.33 15.22
CA LYS A 61 -15.30 -13.90 14.96
C LYS A 61 -13.99 -13.14 15.15
N LEU A 62 -13.22 -13.46 16.20
CA LEU A 62 -11.90 -12.86 16.41
C LEU A 62 -10.92 -13.21 15.27
N LYS A 63 -10.94 -14.46 14.77
CA LYS A 63 -10.15 -14.89 13.61
C LYS A 63 -10.49 -14.10 12.35
N THR A 64 -11.79 -13.91 12.06
CA THR A 64 -12.25 -13.10 10.92
C THR A 64 -11.79 -11.66 11.04
N LEU A 65 -11.96 -11.04 12.22
CA LEU A 65 -11.51 -9.67 12.45
C LEU A 65 -10.00 -9.52 12.25
N ALA A 66 -9.20 -10.49 12.72
CA ALA A 66 -7.74 -10.45 12.55
C ALA A 66 -7.34 -10.59 11.07
N TYR A 67 -8.02 -11.48 10.34
CA TYR A 67 -7.85 -11.64 8.91
C TYR A 67 -8.19 -10.34 8.14
N GLU A 68 -9.32 -9.71 8.45
CA GLU A 68 -9.76 -8.45 7.86
C GLU A 68 -8.80 -7.29 8.19
N ALA A 69 -8.28 -7.24 9.41
CA ALA A 69 -7.26 -6.27 9.80
C ALA A 69 -5.97 -6.44 8.99
N GLY A 70 -5.54 -7.69 8.74
CA GLY A 70 -4.39 -7.97 7.88
C GLY A 70 -4.60 -7.53 6.43
N HIS A 71 -5.83 -7.71 5.92
CA HIS A 71 -6.26 -7.21 4.62
C HIS A 71 -6.18 -5.67 4.55
N LYS A 72 -6.83 -4.99 5.51
CA LYS A 72 -6.83 -3.53 5.63
C LYS A 72 -5.40 -2.98 5.75
N TYR A 73 -4.56 -3.62 6.53
CA TYR A 73 -3.18 -3.20 6.73
C TYR A 73 -2.38 -3.16 5.42
N VAL A 74 -2.58 -4.12 4.50
CA VAL A 74 -1.89 -4.05 3.20
C VAL A 74 -2.41 -2.89 2.35
N LEU A 75 -3.70 -2.57 2.42
CA LEU A 75 -4.31 -1.47 1.66
C LEU A 75 -3.78 -0.10 2.09
N VAL A 76 -3.74 0.17 3.39
CA VAL A 76 -3.36 1.48 3.96
C VAL A 76 -1.96 1.51 4.58
N GLY A 77 -1.24 0.40 4.56
CA GLY A 77 0.05 0.21 5.20
C GLY A 77 1.06 -0.40 4.25
N MET A 78 1.73 -1.48 4.70
CA MET A 78 2.79 -2.15 3.95
C MET A 78 2.38 -3.57 3.54
N PRO A 79 2.84 -4.08 2.38
CA PRO A 79 2.51 -5.44 1.92
C PRO A 79 3.24 -6.55 2.69
N TRP A 80 4.26 -6.21 3.48
CA TRP A 80 5.07 -7.14 4.27
C TRP A 80 5.37 -6.58 5.66
N LEU A 81 5.66 -7.49 6.60
CA LEU A 81 6.24 -7.15 7.89
C LEU A 81 7.76 -6.97 7.75
N LEU A 82 8.35 -6.06 8.53
CA LEU A 82 9.79 -5.83 8.59
C LEU A 82 10.53 -7.06 9.13
N LEU A 83 9.91 -7.77 10.09
CA LEU A 83 10.36 -9.09 10.51
C LEU A 83 9.55 -10.16 9.77
N PRO A 84 10.20 -11.06 9.00
CA PRO A 84 9.49 -12.02 8.15
C PRO A 84 8.58 -12.99 8.91
N LYS A 85 8.92 -13.30 10.16
CA LYS A 85 8.11 -14.17 11.02
C LYS A 85 7.17 -13.30 11.84
N ALA A 86 5.87 -13.46 11.59
CA ALA A 86 4.84 -12.72 12.32
C ALA A 86 4.96 -12.93 13.83
N GLU A 87 5.21 -14.15 14.29
CA GLU A 87 5.40 -14.48 15.71
C GLU A 87 6.50 -13.61 16.35
N GLU A 88 7.67 -13.51 15.70
CA GLU A 88 8.77 -12.67 16.19
C GLU A 88 8.43 -11.16 16.11
N PHE A 89 7.73 -10.74 15.05
CA PHE A 89 7.30 -9.35 14.90
C PHE A 89 6.40 -8.88 16.03
N PHE A 90 5.34 -9.64 16.32
CA PHE A 90 4.35 -9.26 17.32
C PHE A 90 4.78 -9.60 18.76
N ALA A 91 5.75 -10.49 18.95
CA ALA A 91 6.42 -10.68 20.23
C ALA A 91 7.39 -9.55 20.58
N THR A 92 7.64 -8.60 19.68
CA THR A 92 8.50 -7.44 19.96
C THR A 92 7.85 -6.58 21.05
N PRO A 93 8.49 -6.40 22.22
CA PRO A 93 7.95 -5.55 23.28
C PRO A 93 7.78 -4.12 22.80
N LEU A 94 6.68 -3.46 23.17
CA LEU A 94 6.50 -2.04 22.88
C LEU A 94 7.52 -1.22 23.67
N ASP A 95 8.23 -0.35 22.96
CA ASP A 95 9.16 0.60 23.55
C ASP A 95 8.42 1.89 23.92
N ASP A 96 8.21 2.13 25.21
CA ASP A 96 7.53 3.31 25.74
C ASP A 96 8.30 4.61 25.48
N GLU A 97 9.61 4.55 25.25
CA GLU A 97 10.44 5.70 24.92
C GLU A 97 10.44 6.01 23.42
N TYR A 98 9.80 5.17 22.60
CA TYR A 98 9.74 5.34 21.15
C TYR A 98 9.25 6.73 20.72
N ARG A 99 10.02 7.38 19.84
CA ARG A 99 9.66 8.65 19.21
C ARG A 99 9.45 8.46 17.70
N ALA A 100 8.29 8.87 17.21
CA ALA A 100 7.95 8.79 15.78
C ALA A 100 8.95 9.58 14.89
N SER A 101 9.55 10.66 15.40
CA SER A 101 10.60 11.42 14.70
C SER A 101 11.87 10.61 14.45
N GLU A 102 12.12 9.59 15.26
CA GLU A 102 13.32 8.74 15.21
C GLU A 102 13.06 7.40 14.50
N ARG A 103 11.85 7.21 13.94
CA ARG A 103 11.41 5.97 13.28
C ARG A 103 12.43 5.40 12.32
N HIS A 104 13.11 6.26 11.57
CA HIS A 104 14.00 5.86 10.47
C HIS A 104 15.48 5.77 10.86
N LEU A 105 15.83 6.01 12.13
CA LEU A 105 17.22 6.01 12.61
C LEU A 105 17.81 4.61 12.85
N SER A 106 16.97 3.60 13.11
CA SER A 106 17.41 2.23 13.36
C SER A 106 16.35 1.22 12.90
N ASP A 107 16.76 -0.03 12.65
CA ASP A 107 15.80 -1.09 12.30
C ASP A 107 14.84 -1.39 13.47
N SER A 108 15.29 -1.27 14.72
CA SER A 108 14.42 -1.37 15.91
C SER A 108 13.32 -0.31 15.88
N ASN A 109 13.66 0.95 15.61
CA ASN A 109 12.69 2.04 15.55
C ASN A 109 11.71 1.86 14.37
N ARG A 110 12.15 1.27 13.26
CA ARG A 110 11.27 0.95 12.14
C ARG A 110 10.27 -0.13 12.52
N ILE A 111 10.72 -1.18 13.21
CA ILE A 111 9.86 -2.26 13.72
C ILE A 111 8.83 -1.69 14.71
N GLN A 112 9.26 -0.88 15.69
CA GLN A 112 8.36 -0.19 16.62
C GLN A 112 7.34 0.69 15.91
N GLY A 113 7.77 1.45 14.90
CA GLY A 113 6.88 2.27 14.09
C GLY A 113 5.85 1.43 13.33
N GLN A 114 6.27 0.33 12.71
CA GLN A 114 5.34 -0.56 12.00
C GLN A 114 4.35 -1.24 12.95
N LEU A 115 4.83 -1.68 14.13
CA LEU A 115 3.98 -2.31 15.15
C LEU A 115 2.91 -1.34 15.64
N ARG A 116 3.27 -0.08 15.90
CA ARG A 116 2.32 0.98 16.29
C ARG A 116 1.31 1.28 15.19
N ASP A 117 1.73 1.37 13.93
CA ASP A 117 0.78 1.55 12.81
C ASP A 117 -0.26 0.42 12.73
N ILE A 118 0.13 -0.83 13.05
CA ILE A 118 -0.78 -1.98 13.08
C ILE A 118 -1.72 -1.87 14.28
N LEU A 119 -1.19 -1.58 15.47
CA LEU A 119 -1.97 -1.43 16.70
C LEU A 119 -3.02 -0.32 16.60
N ASP A 120 -2.67 0.82 16.00
CA ASP A 120 -3.57 1.96 15.81
C ASP A 120 -4.73 1.63 14.84
N MET A 121 -4.56 0.63 13.98
CA MET A 121 -5.57 0.21 13.00
C MET A 121 -6.47 -0.92 13.49
N LEU A 122 -6.01 -1.66 14.49
CA LEU A 122 -6.74 -2.83 14.97
C LEU A 122 -8.09 -2.40 15.58
N PRO A 123 -9.19 -3.12 15.27
CA PRO A 123 -10.45 -2.92 15.96
C PRO A 123 -10.27 -2.95 17.47
N SER A 124 -10.94 -2.06 18.19
CA SER A 124 -10.90 -2.01 19.67
C SER A 124 -11.33 -3.33 20.31
N THR A 125 -12.13 -4.13 19.60
CA THR A 125 -12.51 -5.49 20.00
C THR A 125 -11.37 -6.50 19.94
N LEU A 126 -10.32 -6.26 19.15
CA LEU A 126 -9.13 -7.12 19.04
C LEU A 126 -8.00 -6.68 19.97
N THR A 127 -7.89 -5.39 20.26
CA THR A 127 -6.78 -4.81 21.04
C THR A 127 -6.55 -5.52 22.38
N PRO A 128 -7.57 -5.82 23.22
CA PRO A 128 -7.37 -6.53 24.49
C PRO A 128 -6.82 -7.95 24.31
N HIS A 129 -7.15 -8.62 23.20
CA HIS A 129 -6.75 -10.01 22.95
C HIS A 129 -5.35 -10.11 22.34
N ILE A 130 -4.90 -9.10 21.60
CA ILE A 130 -3.54 -9.05 21.04
C ILE A 130 -2.51 -8.79 22.14
N ALA A 131 -2.90 -8.11 23.21
CA ALA A 131 -2.09 -7.94 24.41
C ALA A 131 -2.03 -9.20 25.31
N THR A 132 -2.82 -10.24 25.02
CA THR A 132 -2.79 -11.52 25.75
C THR A 132 -2.07 -12.60 24.94
N ASP A 133 -1.10 -13.27 25.56
CA ASP A 133 -0.19 -14.24 24.92
C ASP A 133 -0.89 -15.31 24.05
N TRP A 134 -2.08 -15.78 24.46
CA TRP A 134 -2.71 -16.96 23.85
C TRP A 134 -3.39 -16.69 22.49
N PHE A 135 -4.06 -15.54 22.30
CA PHE A 135 -4.76 -15.24 21.04
C PHE A 135 -3.79 -14.67 19.99
N ALA A 136 -2.80 -13.89 20.45
CA ALA A 136 -1.74 -13.39 19.60
C ALA A 136 -0.96 -14.57 18.98
N LEU A 137 -0.35 -15.43 19.78
CA LEU A 137 0.68 -16.34 19.26
C LEU A 137 0.19 -17.42 18.29
N GLU A 138 -1.03 -17.98 18.45
CA GLU A 138 -1.41 -19.18 17.69
C GLU A 138 -2.46 -18.95 16.59
N TYR A 139 -3.44 -18.06 16.79
CA TYR A 139 -4.57 -17.92 15.85
C TYR A 139 -4.74 -16.53 15.25
N GLY A 140 -4.72 -15.46 16.07
CA GLY A 140 -4.93 -14.09 15.61
C GLY A 140 -3.85 -13.64 14.62
N LEU A 141 -2.57 -13.85 14.96
CA LEU A 141 -1.46 -13.43 14.10
C LEU A 141 -1.34 -14.26 12.83
N ALA A 142 -1.63 -15.55 12.91
CA ALA A 142 -1.68 -16.41 11.74
C ALA A 142 -2.78 -15.95 10.76
N GLN A 143 -3.96 -15.57 11.26
CA GLN A 143 -5.03 -15.01 10.42
C GLN A 143 -4.68 -13.63 9.87
N PHE A 144 -4.10 -12.74 10.68
CA PHE A 144 -3.62 -11.44 10.22
C PHE A 144 -2.62 -11.58 9.07
N HIS A 145 -1.58 -12.40 9.25
CA HIS A 145 -0.58 -12.64 8.21
C HIS A 145 -1.18 -13.36 6.98
N LYS A 146 -2.18 -14.24 7.17
CA LYS A 146 -2.94 -14.83 6.06
C LYS A 146 -3.71 -13.75 5.27
N GLY A 147 -4.34 -12.80 5.96
CA GLY A 147 -5.02 -11.66 5.35
C GLY A 147 -4.07 -10.78 4.55
N MET A 148 -2.91 -10.45 5.12
CA MET A 148 -1.87 -9.71 4.40
C MET A 148 -1.44 -10.43 3.11
N ARG A 149 -1.12 -11.73 3.20
CA ARG A 149 -0.71 -12.52 2.02
C ARG A 149 -1.79 -12.57 0.96
N ARG A 150 -3.06 -12.70 1.36
CA ARG A 150 -4.18 -12.67 0.43
C ARG A 150 -4.26 -11.33 -0.29
N GLU A 151 -4.20 -10.21 0.42
CA GLU A 151 -4.33 -8.91 -0.24
C GLU A 151 -3.12 -8.53 -1.09
N THR A 152 -1.90 -8.95 -0.71
CA THR A 152 -0.71 -8.82 -1.56
C THR A 152 -0.86 -9.64 -2.85
N SER A 153 -1.38 -10.87 -2.77
CA SER A 153 -1.67 -11.71 -3.94
C SER A 153 -2.78 -11.13 -4.82
N ASN A 154 -3.86 -10.62 -4.22
CA ASN A 154 -4.94 -9.93 -4.92
C ASN A 154 -4.39 -8.70 -5.66
N THR A 155 -3.55 -7.90 -4.99
CA THR A 155 -2.91 -6.71 -5.57
C THR A 155 -2.06 -7.10 -6.79
N SER A 156 -1.19 -8.11 -6.66
CA SER A 156 -0.39 -8.61 -7.78
C SER A 156 -1.25 -9.01 -9.00
N THR A 157 -2.28 -9.84 -8.75
CA THR A 157 -3.22 -10.31 -9.77
C THR A 157 -3.97 -9.14 -10.41
N ARG A 158 -4.38 -8.15 -9.60
CA ARG A 158 -5.13 -6.99 -10.06
C ARG A 158 -4.28 -6.09 -10.96
N LEU A 159 -3.03 -5.86 -10.60
CA LEU A 159 -2.14 -4.99 -11.38
C LEU A 159 -1.68 -5.65 -12.68
N ARG A 160 -1.31 -6.93 -12.67
CA ARG A 160 -0.71 -7.57 -13.85
C ARG A 160 -1.64 -8.44 -14.69
N ASN A 161 -2.79 -8.86 -14.17
CA ASN A 161 -3.71 -9.75 -14.89
C ASN A 161 -5.07 -9.10 -15.15
N VAL A 162 -5.84 -8.85 -14.10
CA VAL A 162 -7.28 -8.51 -14.24
C VAL A 162 -7.50 -7.03 -14.59
N GLY A 163 -6.67 -6.15 -14.05
CA GLY A 163 -6.83 -4.69 -14.18
C GLY A 163 -5.90 -4.03 -15.19
N LEU A 164 -5.03 -4.78 -15.85
CA LEU A 164 -3.89 -4.27 -16.62
C LEU A 164 -4.26 -3.11 -17.56
N GLU A 165 -5.12 -3.34 -18.55
CA GLU A 165 -5.52 -2.32 -19.52
C GLU A 165 -6.28 -1.14 -18.88
N LYS A 166 -7.04 -1.42 -17.83
CA LYS A 166 -7.87 -0.42 -17.15
C LYS A 166 -6.99 0.54 -16.35
N ILE A 167 -5.97 0.02 -15.68
CA ILE A 167 -5.04 0.75 -14.82
C ILE A 167 -3.95 1.45 -15.65
N PHE A 168 -3.40 0.78 -16.65
CA PHE A 168 -2.21 1.26 -17.37
C PHE A 168 -2.52 1.82 -18.77
N GLY A 169 -3.71 1.59 -19.32
CA GLY A 169 -4.08 2.13 -20.63
C GLY A 169 -3.16 1.61 -21.74
N ALA A 170 -2.64 2.51 -22.59
CA ALA A 170 -1.74 2.14 -23.68
C ALA A 170 -0.46 1.43 -23.20
N ASP A 171 0.04 1.76 -22.01
CA ASP A 171 1.23 1.09 -21.45
C ASP A 171 1.02 -0.43 -21.26
N SER A 172 -0.24 -0.89 -21.15
CA SER A 172 -0.55 -2.31 -20.95
C SER A 172 -0.04 -3.22 -22.07
N GLU A 173 0.11 -2.70 -23.30
CA GLU A 173 0.62 -3.46 -24.45
C GLU A 173 2.03 -4.02 -24.20
N HIS A 174 2.84 -3.32 -23.40
CA HIS A 174 4.21 -3.71 -23.09
C HIS A 174 4.35 -4.44 -21.76
N MET A 175 3.24 -4.73 -21.06
CA MET A 175 3.29 -5.28 -19.71
C MET A 175 3.21 -6.81 -19.62
N TYR A 176 2.83 -7.48 -20.70
CA TYR A 176 2.60 -8.93 -20.70
C TYR A 176 3.86 -9.76 -20.53
N LYS A 177 5.00 -9.32 -21.07
CA LYS A 177 6.27 -10.06 -21.03
C LYS A 177 7.30 -9.33 -20.19
N GLU A 178 8.14 -10.08 -19.47
CA GLU A 178 9.15 -9.51 -18.57
C GLU A 178 10.12 -8.60 -19.32
N ARG A 179 10.66 -9.10 -20.43
CA ARG A 179 11.64 -8.36 -21.22
C ARG A 179 11.06 -7.10 -21.85
N ASP A 180 9.83 -7.17 -22.35
CA ASP A 180 9.17 -6.00 -22.95
C ASP A 180 8.98 -4.89 -21.91
N ARG A 181 8.69 -5.26 -20.65
CA ARG A 181 8.63 -4.32 -19.52
C ARG A 181 9.97 -3.64 -19.25
N PHE A 182 11.08 -4.38 -19.30
CA PHE A 182 12.41 -3.76 -19.17
C PHE A 182 12.66 -2.74 -20.27
N GLU A 183 12.46 -3.15 -21.52
CA GLU A 183 12.77 -2.35 -22.70
C GLU A 183 11.97 -1.03 -22.71
N HIS A 184 10.72 -1.05 -22.23
CA HIS A 184 9.85 0.13 -22.22
C HIS A 184 9.91 0.94 -20.92
N PHE A 185 10.08 0.30 -19.77
CA PHE A 185 9.86 0.95 -18.46
C PHE A 185 11.08 1.02 -17.55
N ALA A 186 12.20 0.35 -17.85
CA ALA A 186 13.37 0.33 -16.96
C ALA A 186 13.80 1.75 -16.54
N ALA A 187 13.95 2.66 -17.50
CA ALA A 187 14.31 4.05 -17.21
C ALA A 187 13.23 4.78 -16.37
N ARG A 188 11.95 4.51 -16.64
CA ARG A 188 10.81 5.09 -15.91
C ARG A 188 10.80 4.68 -14.44
N ILE A 189 11.23 3.46 -14.14
CA ILE A 189 11.34 2.93 -12.77
C ILE A 189 12.72 3.11 -12.13
N GLY A 190 13.55 4.00 -12.70
CA GLY A 190 14.81 4.43 -12.09
C GLY A 190 16.02 3.56 -12.43
N PHE A 191 15.96 2.70 -13.45
CA PHE A 191 17.14 1.96 -13.92
C PHE A 191 18.22 2.93 -14.41
N LYS A 192 19.43 2.76 -13.90
CA LYS A 192 20.63 3.45 -14.33
C LYS A 192 21.60 2.42 -14.91
N PRO A 193 21.95 2.52 -16.21
CA PRO A 193 22.93 1.63 -16.80
C PRO A 193 24.28 1.82 -16.11
N GLY A 194 25.06 0.73 -16.02
CA GLY A 194 26.39 0.79 -15.46
C GLY A 194 27.30 1.69 -16.31
N ALA A 195 28.05 2.58 -15.66
CA ALA A 195 29.01 3.46 -16.30
C ALA A 195 30.27 3.58 -15.43
N ASN A 196 31.43 3.76 -16.05
CA ASN A 196 32.71 3.99 -15.37
C ASN A 196 33.04 2.95 -14.29
N GLY A 197 32.83 1.66 -14.60
CA GLY A 197 33.09 0.55 -13.67
C GLY A 197 32.02 0.34 -12.60
N LYS A 198 30.97 1.17 -12.55
CA LYS A 198 29.80 0.94 -11.68
C LYS A 198 28.85 -0.08 -12.32
N GLN A 199 28.27 -0.94 -11.49
CA GLN A 199 27.21 -1.84 -11.93
C GLN A 199 25.92 -1.07 -12.20
N SER A 200 25.11 -1.60 -13.12
CA SER A 200 23.74 -1.12 -13.30
C SER A 200 22.93 -1.31 -12.03
N HIS A 201 22.09 -0.35 -11.70
CA HIS A 201 21.26 -0.39 -10.50
C HIS A 201 19.94 0.34 -10.74
N TYR A 202 19.00 0.20 -9.81
CA TYR A 202 17.76 0.97 -9.79
C TYR A 202 17.86 2.02 -8.67
N SER A 203 17.74 3.29 -9.04
CA SER A 203 17.67 4.38 -8.05
C SER A 203 16.24 4.47 -7.51
N PRO A 204 16.05 4.42 -6.18
CA PRO A 204 14.72 4.56 -5.59
C PRO A 204 14.14 5.96 -5.84
N THR A 205 14.97 7.01 -5.89
CA THR A 205 14.49 8.40 -5.93
C THR A 205 14.64 9.06 -7.30
N ASP A 206 15.64 8.67 -8.09
CA ASP A 206 15.80 9.15 -9.47
C ASP A 206 14.96 8.31 -10.44
N CYS A 207 13.66 8.34 -10.17
CA CYS A 207 12.63 7.50 -10.76
C CYS A 207 11.54 8.40 -11.35
N PRO A 208 11.47 8.56 -12.69
CA PRO A 208 10.44 9.36 -13.36
C PRO A 208 9.01 9.05 -12.93
N LEU A 209 8.73 7.78 -12.59
CA LEU A 209 7.42 7.34 -12.13
C LEU A 209 6.93 8.02 -10.85
N LEU A 210 7.80 8.65 -10.07
CA LEU A 210 7.39 9.37 -8.87
C LEU A 210 6.81 10.75 -9.18
N HIS A 211 7.11 11.33 -10.34
CA HIS A 211 6.93 12.75 -10.60
C HIS A 211 5.92 12.98 -11.71
N SER A 212 4.95 13.88 -11.50
CA SER A 212 3.99 14.27 -12.54
C SER A 212 4.70 14.87 -13.77
N SER A 213 5.79 15.62 -13.53
CA SER A 213 6.68 16.18 -14.57
C SER A 213 7.51 15.13 -15.31
N LYS A 214 7.49 13.87 -14.86
CA LYS A 214 8.37 12.77 -15.33
C LYS A 214 9.86 13.07 -15.15
N SER A 215 10.23 13.87 -14.15
CA SER A 215 11.62 14.22 -13.87
C SER A 215 12.51 12.98 -13.66
N ALA A 216 13.64 12.93 -14.37
CA ALA A 216 14.63 11.86 -14.25
C ALA A 216 15.47 11.91 -12.97
N THR A 217 15.39 13.03 -12.24
CA THR A 217 16.04 13.24 -10.94
C THR A 217 15.00 13.54 -9.87
N TYR A 218 15.30 13.23 -8.62
CA TYR A 218 14.39 13.52 -7.51
C TYR A 218 14.05 15.02 -7.39
N GLN A 219 12.76 15.35 -7.40
CA GLN A 219 12.23 16.69 -7.15
C GLN A 219 11.31 16.65 -5.92
N PRO A 220 11.73 17.20 -4.77
CA PRO A 220 10.93 17.16 -3.54
C PRO A 220 9.50 17.68 -3.71
N ASP A 221 9.32 18.76 -4.48
CA ASP A 221 8.03 19.43 -4.67
C ASP A 221 7.08 18.73 -5.64
N ASP A 222 7.59 17.75 -6.39
CA ASP A 222 6.83 16.96 -7.36
C ASP A 222 6.92 15.45 -7.06
N ALA A 223 7.46 15.07 -5.90
CA ALA A 223 7.59 13.66 -5.55
C ALA A 223 6.23 13.07 -5.15
N PHE A 224 5.94 11.87 -5.67
CA PHE A 224 4.70 11.11 -5.46
C PHE A 224 3.41 11.75 -6.00
N THR A 225 3.55 12.73 -6.90
CA THR A 225 2.40 13.43 -7.51
C THR A 225 1.84 12.69 -8.72
N GLU A 226 2.60 11.76 -9.31
CA GLU A 226 2.20 11.01 -10.51
C GLU A 226 0.81 10.38 -10.38
N LEU A 227 -0.08 10.69 -11.33
CA LEU A 227 -1.48 10.25 -11.30
C LEU A 227 -1.62 8.72 -11.26
N LEU A 228 -0.73 7.99 -11.96
CA LEU A 228 -0.74 6.53 -11.98
C LEU A 228 -0.66 5.91 -10.58
N LEU A 229 0.04 6.55 -9.64
CA LEU A 229 0.15 6.04 -8.26
C LEU A 229 -1.21 6.05 -7.55
N LYS A 230 -2.00 7.11 -7.80
CA LYS A 230 -3.37 7.26 -7.28
C LYS A 230 -4.33 6.31 -7.98
N VAL A 231 -4.19 6.13 -9.30
CA VAL A 231 -4.97 5.17 -10.09
C VAL A 231 -4.75 3.73 -9.59
N ILE A 232 -3.51 3.36 -9.26
CA ILE A 232 -3.19 2.06 -8.65
C ILE A 232 -3.88 1.93 -7.30
N TYR A 233 -3.90 2.98 -6.47
CA TYR A 233 -4.58 2.92 -5.18
C TYR A 233 -6.11 2.77 -5.34
N VAL A 234 -6.72 3.53 -6.24
CA VAL A 234 -8.15 3.38 -6.59
C VAL A 234 -8.46 1.98 -7.09
N ALA A 235 -7.58 1.39 -7.91
CA ALA A 235 -7.75 0.01 -8.35
C ALA A 235 -7.80 -0.95 -7.17
N ARG A 236 -6.95 -0.74 -6.15
CA ARG A 236 -6.89 -1.60 -4.97
C ARG A 236 -8.14 -1.45 -4.09
N LEU A 237 -8.66 -0.24 -3.96
CA LEU A 237 -9.82 0.07 -3.12
C LEU A 237 -11.17 -0.25 -3.76
N ARG A 238 -11.33 0.03 -5.06
CA ARG A 238 -12.62 0.00 -5.78
C ARG A 238 -12.60 -0.85 -7.05
N GLY A 239 -11.47 -1.45 -7.38
CA GLY A 239 -11.33 -2.32 -8.52
C GLY A 239 -11.02 -1.61 -9.85
N PRO A 240 -10.79 -2.39 -10.93
CA PRO A 240 -10.25 -1.87 -12.18
C PRO A 240 -11.14 -0.87 -12.92
N ILE A 241 -12.47 -0.97 -12.82
CA ILE A 241 -13.38 -0.04 -13.51
C ILE A 241 -13.28 1.37 -12.92
N ALA A 242 -13.18 1.45 -11.58
CA ALA A 242 -12.94 2.72 -10.90
C ALA A 242 -11.58 3.31 -11.33
N ALA A 243 -10.54 2.48 -11.35
CA ALA A 243 -9.22 2.91 -11.81
C ALA A 243 -9.22 3.45 -13.24
N ARG A 244 -9.93 2.79 -14.16
CA ARG A 244 -10.12 3.29 -15.54
C ARG A 244 -10.77 4.67 -15.54
N THR A 245 -11.83 4.84 -14.76
CA THR A 245 -12.57 6.11 -14.69
C THR A 245 -11.69 7.23 -14.18
N THR A 246 -10.97 7.00 -13.06
CA THR A 246 -10.00 7.95 -12.52
C THR A 246 -8.89 8.27 -13.52
N ARG A 247 -8.38 7.27 -14.25
CA ARG A 247 -7.34 7.49 -15.26
C ARG A 247 -7.83 8.33 -16.43
N VAL A 248 -8.98 7.98 -17.01
CA VAL A 248 -9.51 8.64 -18.21
C VAL A 248 -9.98 10.07 -17.93
N SER A 249 -10.50 10.32 -16.72
CA SER A 249 -10.89 11.65 -16.27
C SER A 249 -9.75 12.48 -15.67
N GLU A 250 -8.51 11.98 -15.72
CA GLU A 250 -7.34 12.64 -15.11
C GLU A 250 -7.52 12.97 -13.62
N GLY A 251 -8.23 12.09 -12.90
CA GLY A 251 -8.49 12.20 -11.47
C GLY A 251 -9.68 13.08 -11.10
N GLN A 252 -10.44 13.59 -12.08
CA GLN A 252 -11.60 14.46 -11.83
C GLN A 252 -12.86 13.67 -11.44
N ASP A 253 -13.05 12.46 -12.01
CA ASP A 253 -14.24 11.65 -11.77
C ASP A 253 -14.00 10.54 -10.77
N ILE A 254 -15.00 10.34 -9.91
CA ILE A 254 -15.00 9.29 -8.89
C ILE A 254 -16.09 8.29 -9.18
N PHE A 255 -15.68 7.10 -9.60
CA PHE A 255 -16.58 5.98 -9.75
C PHE A 255 -16.58 5.11 -8.48
N ARG A 256 -17.76 4.92 -7.90
CA ARG A 256 -18.01 3.99 -6.80
C ARG A 256 -18.85 2.82 -7.35
N PRO A 257 -18.31 1.58 -7.36
CA PRO A 257 -19.08 0.43 -7.80
C PRO A 257 -20.34 0.21 -6.97
N HIS A 258 -21.37 -0.38 -7.57
CA HIS A 258 -22.51 -0.88 -6.80
C HIS A 258 -22.07 -2.09 -5.97
N GLY A 259 -22.52 -2.15 -4.71
CA GLY A 259 -22.21 -3.24 -3.78
C GLY A 259 -20.98 -2.97 -2.92
N SER A 260 -20.40 -4.06 -2.41
CA SER A 260 -19.28 -4.03 -1.47
C SER A 260 -17.94 -3.92 -2.18
N TYR A 261 -17.03 -3.09 -1.65
CA TYR A 261 -15.67 -2.91 -2.15
C TYR A 261 -14.73 -2.54 -0.99
N MET A 262 -13.43 -2.73 -1.17
CA MET A 262 -12.45 -2.71 -0.07
C MET A 262 -12.44 -1.42 0.75
N GLU A 263 -12.63 -0.26 0.10
CA GLU A 263 -12.76 1.02 0.82
C GLU A 263 -13.96 1.04 1.78
N LEU A 264 -15.11 0.51 1.36
CA LEU A 264 -16.31 0.45 2.19
C LEU A 264 -16.20 -0.66 3.25
N GLU A 265 -15.71 -1.84 2.87
CA GLU A 265 -15.56 -3.01 3.75
C GLU A 265 -14.62 -2.75 4.92
N HIS A 266 -13.58 -1.95 4.69
CA HIS A 266 -12.54 -1.68 5.67
C HIS A 266 -12.60 -0.26 6.25
N ASP A 267 -13.63 0.53 5.93
CA ASP A 267 -13.77 1.92 6.37
C ASP A 267 -12.48 2.74 6.15
N ILE A 268 -12.06 2.79 4.88
CA ILE A 268 -10.85 3.53 4.46
C ILE A 268 -11.29 4.87 3.88
N SER A 269 -11.13 5.95 4.63
CA SER A 269 -11.62 7.28 4.24
C SER A 269 -10.53 8.28 3.86
N GLU A 270 -9.26 7.91 4.04
CA GLU A 270 -8.12 8.81 3.79
C GLU A 270 -6.84 8.07 3.37
N THR A 271 -5.92 8.82 2.77
CA THR A 271 -4.60 8.35 2.37
C THR A 271 -3.62 8.46 3.53
N THR A 272 -2.83 7.41 3.74
CA THR A 272 -1.73 7.37 4.72
C THR A 272 -0.36 7.51 4.04
N PRO A 273 0.69 7.91 4.77
CA PRO A 273 2.07 7.90 4.27
C PRO A 273 2.48 6.55 3.68
N ALA A 274 2.14 5.47 4.38
CA ALA A 274 2.45 4.12 3.94
C ALA A 274 1.69 3.72 2.67
N ALA A 275 0.43 4.16 2.50
CA ALA A 275 -0.31 3.93 1.26
C ALA A 275 0.38 4.60 0.06
N ILE A 276 0.85 5.85 0.19
CA ILE A 276 1.58 6.54 -0.88
C ILE A 276 2.87 5.77 -1.23
N ALA A 277 3.69 5.47 -0.21
CA ALA A 277 4.94 4.75 -0.37
C ALA A 277 4.75 3.36 -1.01
N THR A 278 3.76 2.60 -0.53
CA THR A 278 3.43 1.27 -1.05
C THR A 278 2.94 1.33 -2.48
N ASN A 279 2.02 2.24 -2.83
CA ASN A 279 1.52 2.32 -4.20
C ASN A 279 2.61 2.78 -5.20
N ALA A 280 3.56 3.61 -4.78
CA ALA A 280 4.76 3.92 -5.57
C ALA A 280 5.63 2.68 -5.82
N ALA A 281 5.93 1.90 -4.79
CA ALA A 281 6.71 0.67 -4.93
C ALA A 281 5.97 -0.41 -5.75
N LEU A 282 4.65 -0.50 -5.63
CA LEU A 282 3.82 -1.39 -6.44
C LEU A 282 3.82 -0.98 -7.91
N ALA A 283 3.85 0.30 -8.22
CA ALA A 283 3.98 0.79 -9.59
C ALA A 283 5.35 0.41 -10.20
N ILE A 284 6.42 0.56 -9.42
CA ILE A 284 7.77 0.08 -9.80
C ILE A 284 7.75 -1.42 -10.06
N TRP A 285 7.18 -2.20 -9.14
CA TRP A 285 7.04 -3.64 -9.33
C TRP A 285 6.22 -3.96 -10.58
N ALA A 286 5.06 -3.33 -10.80
CA ALA A 286 4.19 -3.63 -11.94
C ALA A 286 4.94 -3.52 -13.27
N PHE A 287 5.83 -2.53 -13.39
CA PHE A 287 6.68 -2.28 -14.55
C PHE A 287 8.04 -2.99 -14.55
N SER A 288 8.42 -3.70 -13.49
CA SER A 288 9.71 -4.39 -13.42
C SER A 288 9.69 -5.74 -14.15
N GLU A 289 10.87 -6.28 -14.46
CA GLU A 289 10.99 -7.63 -15.02
C GLU A 289 10.58 -8.73 -14.04
N ASP A 290 10.54 -8.45 -12.74
CA ASP A 290 10.29 -9.46 -11.71
C ASP A 290 8.95 -10.14 -11.95
N THR A 291 8.85 -11.43 -11.66
CA THR A 291 7.65 -12.22 -11.96
C THR A 291 6.64 -12.15 -10.82
N GLU A 292 7.12 -12.21 -9.59
CA GLU A 292 6.32 -12.24 -8.37
C GLU A 292 6.48 -10.96 -7.54
N LEU A 293 5.42 -10.58 -6.82
CA LEU A 293 5.46 -9.50 -5.85
C LEU A 293 6.01 -10.04 -4.52
N THR A 294 7.32 -9.91 -4.33
CA THR A 294 8.02 -10.34 -3.12
C THR A 294 8.85 -9.21 -2.54
N VAL A 295 9.39 -9.40 -1.33
CA VAL A 295 10.23 -8.40 -0.63
C VAL A 295 11.43 -7.94 -1.47
N LYS A 296 11.96 -8.84 -2.31
CA LYS A 296 13.08 -8.59 -3.21
C LYS A 296 12.83 -9.28 -4.56
N GLY A 297 12.93 -8.52 -5.64
CA GLY A 297 12.81 -9.00 -7.01
C GLY A 297 13.69 -10.21 -7.32
N ASP A 298 13.11 -11.20 -8.00
CA ASP A 298 13.79 -12.41 -8.45
C ASP A 298 14.78 -12.13 -9.59
N ARG A 299 14.48 -11.16 -10.45
CA ARG A 299 15.30 -10.80 -11.63
C ARG A 299 16.05 -9.49 -11.44
N THR A 300 15.32 -8.41 -11.16
CA THR A 300 15.89 -7.06 -11.02
C THR A 300 16.71 -6.90 -9.74
N ARG A 301 16.45 -7.77 -8.74
CA ARG A 301 16.99 -7.69 -7.38
C ARG A 301 16.61 -6.42 -6.63
N ILE A 302 15.62 -5.66 -7.12
CA ILE A 302 15.04 -4.51 -6.43
C ILE A 302 14.57 -4.96 -5.04
N LYS A 303 14.99 -4.25 -3.99
CA LYS A 303 14.57 -4.51 -2.62
C LYS A 303 13.33 -3.67 -2.33
N TYR A 304 12.15 -4.13 -2.76
CA TYR A 304 10.89 -3.37 -2.68
C TYR A 304 10.58 -2.88 -1.27
N MET A 305 10.80 -3.70 -0.23
CA MET A 305 10.60 -3.26 1.15
C MET A 305 11.47 -2.05 1.52
N LYS A 306 12.74 -2.05 1.09
CA LYS A 306 13.64 -0.90 1.31
C LYS A 306 13.23 0.34 0.51
N ILE A 307 12.62 0.16 -0.66
CA ILE A 307 12.04 1.26 -1.43
C ILE A 307 10.87 1.88 -0.65
N ILE A 308 9.96 1.06 -0.15
CA ILE A 308 8.83 1.53 0.66
C ILE A 308 9.34 2.28 1.90
N ASP A 309 10.30 1.72 2.63
CA ASP A 309 10.91 2.38 3.79
C ASP A 309 11.51 3.73 3.43
N ARG A 310 12.26 3.80 2.31
CA ARG A 310 12.87 5.05 1.85
C ARG A 310 11.81 6.09 1.47
N TYR A 311 10.72 5.69 0.83
CA TYR A 311 9.63 6.61 0.50
C TYR A 311 8.89 7.07 1.75
N LEU A 312 8.67 6.19 2.70
CA LEU A 312 8.05 6.54 3.98
C LEU A 312 8.91 7.52 4.78
N GLU A 313 10.24 7.38 4.73
CA GLU A 313 11.19 8.36 5.27
C GLU A 313 11.02 9.72 4.61
N LEU A 314 11.05 9.80 3.28
CA LEU A 314 10.88 11.07 2.55
C LEU A 314 9.55 11.75 2.85
N ILE A 315 8.46 10.97 2.96
CA ILE A 315 7.13 11.51 3.28
C ILE A 315 7.06 12.00 4.73
N HIS A 316 7.60 11.24 5.69
CA HIS A 316 7.63 11.67 7.09
C HIS A 316 8.51 12.91 7.30
N ASP A 317 9.65 12.98 6.63
CA ASP A 317 10.51 14.16 6.63
C ASP A 317 9.74 15.36 6.07
N GLY A 318 9.10 15.22 4.90
CA GLY A 318 8.30 16.29 4.30
C GLY A 318 7.10 16.74 5.14
N LEU A 319 6.46 15.83 5.89
CA LEU A 319 5.39 16.16 6.83
C LEU A 319 5.87 17.01 8.02
N ARG A 320 7.12 16.84 8.45
CA ARG A 320 7.75 17.72 9.45
C ARG A 320 8.11 19.07 8.83
N ASP A 321 8.55 19.06 7.58
CA ASP A 321 9.26 20.17 6.97
C ASP A 321 8.38 21.17 6.21
N GLY A 322 7.13 20.85 5.79
CA GLY A 322 6.38 21.91 5.09
C GLY A 322 5.00 21.66 4.47
N PRO A 323 4.46 22.72 3.82
CA PRO A 323 3.14 22.76 3.19
C PRO A 323 3.02 21.89 1.94
N VAL A 324 4.13 21.60 1.26
CA VAL A 324 4.17 20.79 0.04
C VAL A 324 3.63 19.39 0.27
N THR A 325 4.14 18.68 1.29
CA THR A 325 3.66 17.33 1.62
C THR A 325 2.22 17.36 2.14
N LYS A 326 1.80 18.43 2.80
CA LYS A 326 0.39 18.59 3.18
C LYS A 326 -0.53 18.72 1.94
N LYS A 327 -0.11 19.49 0.93
CA LYS A 327 -0.81 19.59 -0.37
C LYS A 327 -0.87 18.23 -1.06
N LEU A 328 0.22 17.47 -1.05
CA LEU A 328 0.25 16.10 -1.58
C LEU A 328 -0.86 15.22 -0.97
N PHE A 329 -1.06 15.24 0.35
CA PHE A 329 -2.12 14.47 0.99
C PHE A 329 -3.53 14.93 0.61
N ARG A 330 -3.76 16.25 0.48
CA ARG A 330 -5.04 16.77 0.00
C ARG A 330 -5.31 16.34 -1.44
N ASP A 331 -4.33 16.44 -2.32
CA ASP A 331 -4.44 16.03 -3.71
C ASP A 331 -4.69 14.52 -3.86
N TRP A 332 -3.97 13.69 -3.09
CA TRP A 332 -4.26 12.25 -3.02
C TRP A 332 -5.69 11.99 -2.55
N ASN A 333 -6.16 12.65 -1.49
CA ASN A 333 -7.52 12.47 -1.01
C ASN A 333 -8.58 12.98 -1.99
N ARG A 334 -8.30 14.05 -2.73
CA ARG A 334 -9.19 14.59 -3.76
C ARG A 334 -9.42 13.56 -4.84
N VAL A 335 -8.34 13.03 -5.42
CA VAL A 335 -8.41 12.06 -6.52
C VAL A 335 -8.93 10.71 -6.05
N VAL A 336 -8.47 10.25 -4.89
CA VAL A 336 -8.85 8.92 -4.38
C VAL A 336 -10.23 8.99 -3.78
N PHE A 337 -10.52 9.82 -2.79
CA PHE A 337 -11.75 9.80 -1.99
C PHE A 337 -12.78 10.88 -2.35
N GLY A 338 -12.40 11.91 -3.11
CA GLY A 338 -13.29 13.03 -3.47
C GLY A 338 -13.46 14.06 -2.38
N ASN A 339 -12.48 14.17 -1.49
CA ASN A 339 -12.45 15.19 -0.46
C ASN A 339 -11.06 15.83 -0.38
N ASN A 340 -11.00 17.09 0.04
CA ASN A 340 -9.74 17.84 0.18
C ASN A 340 -9.26 17.86 1.64
N THR A 341 -9.65 16.87 2.44
CA THR A 341 -9.38 16.81 3.87
C THR A 341 -8.55 15.59 4.20
N SER A 342 -7.44 15.76 4.93
CA SER A 342 -6.60 14.65 5.38
C SER A 342 -6.09 14.94 6.79
N LYS A 343 -5.95 13.93 7.65
CA LYS A 343 -5.30 14.14 8.96
C LYS A 343 -3.86 14.63 8.83
N TYR A 344 -3.20 14.32 7.72
CA TYR A 344 -1.84 14.74 7.42
C TYR A 344 -1.80 16.07 6.66
N GLY A 345 -2.78 16.32 5.79
CA GLY A 345 -2.87 17.52 4.95
C GLY A 345 -3.64 18.70 5.54
N GLY A 346 -4.40 18.48 6.61
CA GLY A 346 -5.39 19.42 7.14
C GLY A 346 -6.65 19.53 6.25
N SER A 347 -7.53 20.47 6.59
CA SER A 347 -8.57 20.99 5.70
C SER A 347 -8.04 22.27 5.05
N GLY A 348 -8.06 22.34 3.72
CA GLY A 348 -7.69 23.55 2.99
C GLY A 348 -8.24 23.50 1.57
N GLU A 349 -8.85 24.58 1.14
CA GLU A 349 -8.92 24.91 -0.29
C GLU A 349 -7.54 25.48 -0.64
N ASP A 350 -6.88 24.94 -1.66
CA ASP A 350 -5.60 25.50 -2.11
C ASP A 350 -5.88 26.94 -2.59
N GLU A 351 -5.01 27.92 -2.30
CA GLU A 351 -5.18 29.31 -2.81
C GLU A 351 -5.34 29.32 -4.34
N GLU A 352 -4.66 28.41 -5.05
CA GLU A 352 -4.85 28.18 -6.49
C GLU A 352 -6.27 27.69 -6.85
N ASP A 353 -6.89 26.84 -6.01
CA ASP A 353 -8.25 26.34 -6.22
C ASP A 353 -9.29 27.44 -5.93
N LEU A 354 -9.01 28.32 -4.97
CA LEU A 354 -9.80 29.54 -4.71
C LEU A 354 -9.71 30.51 -5.89
N GLU A 355 -8.49 30.82 -6.35
CA GLU A 355 -8.27 31.71 -7.50
C GLU A 355 -8.87 31.15 -8.79
N ALA A 356 -8.76 29.84 -9.03
CA ALA A 356 -9.37 29.20 -10.21
C ALA A 356 -10.91 29.23 -10.16
N ARG A 357 -11.51 29.02 -8.97
CA ARG A 357 -12.97 29.13 -8.78
C ARG A 357 -13.44 30.57 -8.91
N ASP A 358 -12.70 31.53 -8.37
CA ASP A 358 -13.01 32.95 -8.51
C ASP A 358 -12.89 33.40 -9.97
N PHE A 359 -11.90 32.89 -10.70
CA PHE A 359 -11.74 33.15 -12.13
C PHE A 359 -12.86 32.55 -12.98
N GLU A 360 -13.27 31.29 -12.73
CA GLU A 360 -14.41 30.67 -13.42
C GLU A 360 -15.74 31.35 -13.05
N ALA A 361 -15.93 31.74 -11.80
CA ALA A 361 -17.10 32.51 -11.36
C ALA A 361 -17.17 33.88 -12.04
N ALA A 362 -16.03 34.59 -12.15
CA ALA A 362 -15.95 35.86 -12.88
C ALA A 362 -16.28 35.68 -14.37
N LYS A 363 -15.79 34.61 -15.00
CA LYS A 363 -16.07 34.29 -16.41
C LYS A 363 -17.54 33.93 -16.64
N ALA A 364 -18.15 33.19 -15.72
CA ALA A 364 -19.58 32.89 -15.75
C ALA A 364 -20.44 34.15 -15.57
N ALA A 365 -20.07 35.03 -14.64
CA ALA A 365 -20.74 36.32 -14.43
C ALA A 365 -20.63 37.23 -15.67
N GLN A 366 -19.47 37.27 -16.32
CA GLN A 366 -19.28 38.05 -17.54
C GLN A 366 -20.09 37.50 -18.72
N ARG A 367 -20.21 36.18 -18.86
CA ARG A 367 -21.09 35.55 -19.86
C ARG A 367 -22.56 35.90 -19.62
N ALA A 368 -23.02 35.85 -18.37
CA ALA A 368 -24.39 36.21 -18.01
C ALA A 368 -24.69 37.69 -18.27
N HIS A 369 -23.73 38.59 -17.97
CA HIS A 369 -23.87 40.02 -18.25
C HIS A 369 -23.96 40.32 -19.76
N ASN A 370 -23.12 39.68 -20.57
CA ASN A 370 -23.14 39.87 -22.02
C ASN A 370 -24.43 39.34 -22.66
N ALA A 371 -24.98 38.22 -22.16
CA ALA A 371 -26.26 37.69 -22.62
C ALA A 371 -27.43 38.63 -22.29
N ALA A 372 -27.44 39.24 -21.09
CA ALA A 372 -28.46 40.19 -20.70
C ALA A 372 -28.44 41.48 -21.54
N LEU A 373 -27.27 41.91 -22.03
CA LEU A 373 -27.14 43.06 -22.94
C LEU A 373 -27.62 42.75 -24.37
N THR A 374 -27.60 41.48 -24.79
CA THR A 374 -28.07 41.09 -26.13
C THR A 374 -29.60 40.98 -26.22
N GLU A 375 -30.30 40.90 -25.08
CA GLU A 375 -31.76 40.84 -25.01
C GLU A 375 -32.43 42.22 -24.89
N GLN A 376 -31.66 43.32 -24.84
CA GLN A 376 -32.18 44.69 -24.68
C GLN A 376 -32.15 45.56 -25.95
N ASP A 377 -31.72 45.04 -27.09
CA ASP A 377 -31.82 45.72 -28.39
C ASP A 377 -32.91 45.06 -29.27
N PRO A 378 -34.16 45.59 -29.27
CA PRO A 378 -35.18 45.25 -30.26
C PRO A 378 -34.96 45.94 -31.63
#